data_AF-A0A1H3NR41-F1
#
_entry.id   AF-A0A1H3NR41-F1
#
_cell.length_a   1.000
_cell.length_b   1.000
_cell.length_c   1.000
_cell.angle_alpha   90.00
_cell.angle_beta   90.00
_cell.angle_gamma   90.00
#
_symmetry.space_group_name_H-M   'P 1'
#
loop_
_entity.id
_entity.type
_entity.pdbx_description
1 polymer ?
#
loop_
_entity_poly.entity_id
_entity_poly.type
_entity_poly.pdbx_seq_one_letter_code
_entity_poly.pdbx_strand_id
1 'polypeptide(L)'
;MPKIKLQDLRKVLNTDVVKYNSCIEMNFCIDNDIVYDDCWLGKMPDRDNPRKAVYWYGLVPDGSQAYDYTRLEDIINAKVFNGKSMRDVIEKVTWYSLDGCSIEERLPDYLDGNRESLEKSIPINIK
;
A
#
# COMPACT_ATOMS: atom_id res chain seq x y z
N MET A 1 0.23 13.05 13.48
CA MET A 1 0.54 12.08 12.41
C MET A 1 -0.71 11.89 11.55
N PRO A 2 -0.55 11.78 10.24
CA PRO A 2 -1.66 11.64 9.31
C PRO A 2 -2.31 10.27 9.52
N LYS A 3 -3.63 10.25 9.61
CA LYS A 3 -4.39 9.01 9.69
C LYS A 3 -5.00 8.72 8.33
N ILE A 4 -4.52 7.66 7.67
CA ILE A 4 -5.19 7.15 6.47
C ILE A 4 -6.43 6.40 6.94
N LYS A 5 -7.60 6.88 6.51
CA LYS A 5 -8.87 6.19 6.76
C LYS A 5 -8.98 4.96 5.87
N LEU A 6 -9.80 3.99 6.28
CA LEU A 6 -10.02 2.77 5.51
C LEU A 6 -10.45 3.04 4.04
N GLN A 7 -11.22 4.10 3.80
CA GLN A 7 -11.64 4.49 2.45
C GLN A 7 -10.47 4.99 1.60
N ASP A 8 -9.54 5.74 2.20
CA ASP A 8 -8.37 6.26 1.50
C ASP A 8 -7.36 5.14 1.23
N LEU A 9 -7.15 4.23 2.20
CA LEU A 9 -6.36 3.02 1.99
C LEU A 9 -6.92 2.18 0.83
N ARG A 10 -8.24 2.02 0.76
CA ARG A 10 -8.90 1.32 -0.35
C ARG A 10 -8.63 2.02 -1.68
N LYS A 11 -8.66 3.35 -1.75
CA LYS A 11 -8.35 4.09 -2.98
C LYS A 11 -6.91 3.85 -3.42
N VAL A 12 -5.95 4.01 -2.51
CA VAL A 12 -4.52 3.75 -2.76
C VAL A 12 -4.33 2.34 -3.32
N LEU A 13 -4.82 1.31 -2.63
CA LEU A 13 -4.65 -0.09 -3.05
C LEU A 13 -5.50 -0.46 -4.27
N ASN A 14 -6.47 0.35 -4.67
CA ASN A 14 -7.23 0.12 -5.90
C ASN A 14 -6.55 0.68 -7.15
N THR A 15 -5.46 1.47 -7.00
CA THR A 15 -4.67 1.97 -8.12
C THR A 15 -4.16 0.84 -9.02
N ASP A 16 -4.19 1.09 -10.32
CA ASP A 16 -3.77 0.13 -11.34
C ASP A 16 -2.24 0.10 -11.47
N VAL A 17 -1.62 -0.79 -10.69
CA VAL A 17 -0.17 -1.02 -10.70
C VAL A 17 0.31 -1.79 -11.93
N VAL A 18 -0.58 -2.52 -12.61
CA VAL A 18 -0.24 -3.34 -13.78
C VAL A 18 -0.01 -2.43 -14.98
N LYS A 19 -0.90 -1.45 -15.21
CA LYS A 19 -0.80 -0.52 -16.33
C LYS A 19 0.52 0.24 -16.39
N TYR A 20 1.08 0.59 -15.23
CA TYR A 20 2.30 1.40 -15.12
C TYR A 20 3.52 0.59 -14.69
N ASN A 21 3.38 -0.73 -14.50
CA ASN A 21 4.40 -1.60 -13.91
C ASN A 21 5.02 -0.97 -12.64
N SER A 22 4.16 -0.48 -11.75
CA SER A 22 4.55 0.22 -10.53
C SER A 22 4.36 -0.67 -9.30
N CYS A 23 4.88 -0.23 -8.16
CA CYS A 23 4.61 -0.84 -6.86
C CYS A 23 3.97 0.21 -5.96
N ILE A 24 3.13 -0.25 -5.04
CA ILE A 24 2.65 0.51 -3.90
C ILE A 24 3.21 -0.16 -2.66
N GLU A 25 3.93 0.59 -1.83
CA GLU A 25 4.50 0.09 -0.58
C GLU A 25 4.17 1.04 0.56
N MET A 26 3.63 0.51 1.64
CA MET A 26 3.23 1.28 2.81
C MET A 26 3.83 0.68 4.07
N ASN A 27 4.57 1.48 4.82
CA ASN A 27 5.15 1.11 6.11
C ASN A 27 4.30 1.69 7.24
N PHE A 28 4.06 0.89 8.28
CA PHE A 28 3.17 1.26 9.37
C PHE A 28 3.47 0.47 10.64
N CYS A 29 2.90 0.92 11.76
CA CYS A 29 2.78 0.13 12.98
C CYS A 29 1.36 0.11 13.51
N ILE A 30 1.09 -0.80 14.44
CA ILE A 30 -0.11 -0.80 15.26
C ILE A 30 0.23 -0.22 16.64
N ASP A 31 -0.44 0.87 17.00
CA ASP A 31 -0.23 1.59 18.26
C ASP A 31 -0.40 0.64 19.46
N ASN A 32 0.62 0.61 20.33
CA ASN A 32 0.70 -0.23 21.53
C ASN A 32 0.74 -1.76 21.26
N ASP A 33 1.19 -2.19 20.08
CA ASP A 33 1.45 -3.60 19.78
C ASP A 33 2.90 -3.79 19.32
N ILE A 34 3.75 -4.33 20.22
CA ILE A 34 5.19 -4.52 19.96
C ILE A 34 5.48 -5.55 18.88
N VAL A 35 4.51 -6.40 18.53
CA VAL A 35 4.69 -7.42 17.49
C VAL A 35 4.59 -6.79 16.10
N TYR A 36 3.78 -5.75 15.98
CA TYR A 36 3.46 -5.08 14.73
C TYR A 36 3.99 -3.63 14.77
N ASP A 37 5.25 -3.47 15.15
CA ASP A 37 5.92 -2.16 15.27
C ASP A 37 6.61 -1.70 13.98
N ASP A 38 6.93 -2.63 13.07
CA ASP A 38 7.44 -2.37 11.72
C ASP A 38 6.80 -3.32 10.69
N CYS A 39 5.61 -2.93 10.22
CA CYS A 39 4.83 -3.69 9.26
C CYS A 39 4.86 -3.05 7.88
N TRP A 40 4.69 -3.90 6.87
CA TRP A 40 4.58 -3.50 5.48
C TRP A 40 3.35 -4.09 4.84
N LEU A 41 2.71 -3.31 3.97
CA LEU A 41 1.70 -3.79 3.06
C LEU A 41 1.88 -3.14 1.71
N GLY A 42 1.37 -3.79 0.67
CA GLY A 42 1.49 -3.22 -0.65
C GLY A 42 0.70 -3.93 -1.72
N LYS A 43 0.97 -3.49 -2.94
CA LYS A 43 0.44 -4.07 -4.16
C LYS A 43 1.44 -3.92 -5.29
N MET A 44 1.66 -4.98 -6.04
CA MET A 44 2.55 -4.99 -7.21
C MET A 44 2.04 -5.93 -8.30
N PRO A 45 2.51 -5.79 -9.55
CA PRO A 45 2.33 -6.80 -10.58
C PRO A 45 2.80 -8.17 -10.08
N ASP A 46 2.02 -9.20 -10.38
CA ASP A 46 2.39 -10.59 -10.12
C ASP A 46 3.62 -10.94 -10.96
N ARG A 47 4.65 -11.47 -10.30
CA ARG A 47 5.92 -11.87 -10.94
C ARG A 47 5.71 -12.92 -12.03
N ASP A 48 4.81 -13.88 -11.80
CA ASP A 48 4.56 -15.00 -12.71
C ASP A 48 3.52 -14.63 -13.76
N ASN A 49 2.64 -13.66 -13.45
CA ASN A 49 1.66 -13.13 -14.39
C ASN A 49 1.56 -11.60 -14.32
N PRO A 50 2.43 -10.86 -15.02
CA PRO A 50 2.49 -9.39 -14.95
C PRO A 50 1.20 -8.66 -15.38
N ARG A 51 0.20 -9.38 -15.91
CA ARG A 51 -1.14 -8.83 -16.21
C ARG A 51 -2.08 -8.80 -15.00
N LYS A 52 -1.65 -9.36 -13.87
CA LYS A 52 -2.39 -9.39 -12.60
C LYS A 52 -1.60 -8.63 -11.55
N ALA A 53 -2.29 -8.19 -10.50
CA ALA A 53 -1.67 -7.62 -9.32
C ALA A 53 -1.84 -8.57 -8.14
N VAL A 54 -0.85 -8.60 -7.27
CA VAL A 54 -0.88 -9.25 -5.95
C VAL A 54 -0.89 -8.15 -4.90
N TYR A 55 -1.72 -8.35 -3.88
CA TYR A 55 -1.71 -7.58 -2.65
C TYR A 55 -0.94 -8.37 -1.61
N TRP A 56 -0.14 -7.71 -0.78
CA TRP A 56 0.71 -8.43 0.16
C TRP A 56 0.83 -7.74 1.51
N TYR A 57 1.14 -8.56 2.52
CA TYR A 57 1.57 -8.15 3.85
C TYR A 57 2.96 -8.72 4.13
N GLY A 58 3.81 -7.94 4.81
CA GLY A 58 5.01 -8.39 5.51
C GLY A 58 4.98 -7.83 6.91
N LEU A 59 4.52 -8.62 7.89
CA LEU A 59 4.15 -8.09 9.21
C LEU A 59 5.26 -8.13 10.26
N VAL A 60 6.30 -8.92 10.02
CA VAL A 60 7.44 -9.05 10.94
C VAL A 60 8.76 -9.10 10.16
N PRO A 61 9.88 -8.60 10.72
CA PRO A 61 11.15 -8.49 10.00
C PRO A 61 11.75 -9.83 9.54
N ASP A 62 11.45 -10.93 10.22
CA ASP A 62 11.98 -12.26 9.88
C ASP A 62 11.24 -12.93 8.70
N GLY A 63 10.19 -12.28 8.18
CA GLY A 63 9.39 -12.76 7.05
C GLY A 63 8.48 -13.94 7.37
N SER A 64 8.39 -14.39 8.63
CA SER A 64 7.52 -15.52 9.03
C SER A 64 6.03 -15.22 8.88
N GLN A 65 5.66 -13.93 8.80
CA GLN A 65 4.29 -13.47 8.56
C GLN A 65 4.21 -12.66 7.27
N ALA A 66 4.51 -13.32 6.15
CA ALA A 66 4.27 -12.82 4.80
C ALA A 66 3.01 -13.48 4.22
N TYR A 67 2.12 -12.67 3.62
CA TYR A 67 0.85 -13.16 3.07
C TYR A 67 0.54 -12.47 1.74
N ASP A 68 0.09 -13.25 0.77
CA ASP A 68 -0.31 -12.77 -0.55
C ASP A 68 -1.81 -12.97 -0.80
N TYR A 69 -2.43 -12.01 -1.48
CA TYR A 69 -3.84 -12.00 -1.82
C TYR A 69 -4.06 -11.53 -3.25
N THR A 70 -5.16 -11.97 -3.85
CA THR A 70 -5.53 -11.59 -5.24
C THR A 70 -6.59 -10.50 -5.30
N ARG A 71 -7.24 -10.18 -4.17
CA ARG A 71 -8.33 -9.20 -4.10
C ARG A 71 -8.12 -8.23 -2.95
N LEU A 72 -8.48 -6.98 -3.19
CA LEU A 72 -8.46 -5.92 -2.17
C LEU A 72 -9.25 -6.28 -0.90
N GLU A 73 -10.41 -6.90 -1.06
CA GLU A 73 -11.22 -7.28 0.11
C GLU A 73 -10.56 -8.37 0.95
N ASP A 74 -9.75 -9.24 0.35
CA ASP A 74 -9.11 -10.33 1.09
C ASP A 74 -8.03 -9.75 2.00
N ILE A 75 -7.16 -8.87 1.49
CA ILE A 75 -6.13 -8.20 2.31
C ILE A 75 -6.76 -7.32 3.41
N ILE A 76 -7.85 -6.61 3.13
CA ILE A 76 -8.50 -5.73 4.12
C ILE A 76 -9.17 -6.52 5.26
N ASN A 77 -9.72 -7.70 4.97
CA ASN A 77 -10.51 -8.49 5.92
C ASN A 77 -9.73 -9.68 6.51
N ALA A 78 -8.50 -9.96 6.04
CA ALA A 78 -7.67 -11.04 6.56
C ALA A 78 -7.32 -10.81 8.03
N LYS A 79 -7.52 -11.84 8.85
CA LYS A 79 -7.36 -11.78 10.32
C LYS A 79 -5.92 -12.01 10.77
N VAL A 80 -4.98 -11.26 10.20
CA VAL A 80 -3.53 -11.46 10.37
C VAL A 80 -2.95 -10.75 11.59
N PHE A 81 -3.68 -9.82 12.22
CA PHE A 81 -3.23 -9.06 13.39
C PHE A 81 -3.80 -9.65 14.67
N ASN A 82 -3.24 -10.76 15.15
CA ASN A 82 -3.74 -11.47 16.35
C ASN A 82 -5.25 -11.78 16.28
N GLY A 83 -5.71 -12.26 15.12
CA GLY A 83 -7.12 -12.58 14.87
C GLY A 83 -8.00 -11.39 14.45
N LYS A 84 -7.42 -10.19 14.31
CA LYS A 84 -8.07 -8.98 13.79
C LYS A 84 -7.62 -8.67 12.37
N SER A 85 -8.46 -7.96 11.64
CA SER A 85 -8.18 -7.50 10.28
C SER A 85 -7.72 -6.05 10.23
N MET A 86 -7.18 -5.61 9.09
CA MET A 86 -6.87 -4.20 8.86
C MET A 86 -8.08 -3.31 9.10
N ARG A 87 -9.28 -3.74 8.67
CA ARG A 87 -10.54 -3.04 8.96
C ARG A 87 -10.75 -2.81 10.46
N ASP A 88 -10.38 -3.77 11.31
CA ASP A 88 -10.59 -3.70 12.76
C ASP A 88 -9.54 -2.83 13.46
N VAL A 89 -8.33 -2.72 12.89
CA VAL A 89 -7.19 -2.05 13.53
C VAL A 89 -6.82 -0.70 12.93
N ILE A 90 -7.38 -0.32 11.78
CA ILE A 90 -7.02 0.88 11.00
C ILE A 90 -6.93 2.17 11.84
N GLU A 91 -7.82 2.37 12.81
CA GLU A 91 -7.83 3.57 13.66
C GLU A 91 -6.66 3.65 14.65
N LYS A 92 -5.99 2.51 14.88
CA LYS A 92 -4.78 2.34 15.69
C LYS A 92 -3.52 2.24 14.85
N VAL A 93 -3.62 2.43 13.53
CA VAL A 93 -2.45 2.37 12.66
C VAL A 93 -1.79 3.74 12.61
N THR A 94 -0.48 3.75 12.85
CA THR A 94 0.38 4.88 12.53
C THR A 94 1.14 4.56 11.25
N TRP A 95 0.98 5.41 10.24
CA TRP A 95 1.61 5.24 8.93
C TRP A 95 2.93 6.01 8.87
N TYR A 96 4.00 5.33 8.44
CA TYR A 96 5.34 5.88 8.37
C TYR A 96 5.68 6.39 6.97
N SER A 97 5.40 5.59 5.94
CA SER A 97 5.73 5.96 4.56
C SER A 97 4.77 5.33 3.55
N LEU A 98 4.71 5.97 2.38
CA LEU A 98 4.03 5.50 1.17
C LEU A 98 5.00 5.71 0.01
N ASP A 99 5.36 4.63 -0.69
CA ASP A 99 6.35 4.58 -1.77
C ASP A 99 7.71 5.20 -1.38
N GLY A 100 8.13 5.02 -0.13
CA GLY A 100 9.37 5.59 0.40
C GLY A 100 9.32 7.09 0.71
N CYS A 101 8.16 7.73 0.54
CA CYS A 101 7.93 9.14 0.87
C CYS A 101 7.09 9.29 2.15
N SER A 102 7.04 10.50 2.70
CA SER A 102 6.09 10.82 3.78
C SER A 102 4.65 10.66 3.28
N ILE A 103 3.75 10.28 4.20
CA ILE A 103 2.34 10.07 3.87
C ILE A 103 1.70 11.37 3.36
N GLU A 104 1.99 12.51 3.99
CA GLU A 104 1.45 13.81 3.62
C GLU A 104 1.85 14.24 2.21
N GLU A 105 3.07 13.91 1.79
CA GLU A 105 3.58 14.21 0.46
C GLU A 105 2.96 13.31 -0.60
N ARG A 106 2.87 12.00 -0.33
CA ARG A 106 2.56 11.01 -1.36
C ARG A 106 1.08 10.68 -1.49
N LEU A 107 0.33 10.72 -0.39
CA LEU A 107 -1.09 10.34 -0.39
C LEU A 107 -1.95 11.16 -1.36
N PRO A 108 -1.76 12.49 -1.55
CA PRO A 108 -2.55 13.27 -2.50
C PRO A 108 -2.49 12.73 -3.94
N ASP A 109 -1.35 12.22 -4.41
CA ASP A 109 -1.20 11.64 -5.76
C ASP A 109 -2.18 10.49 -6.02
N TYR A 110 -2.54 9.75 -4.96
CA TYR A 110 -3.47 8.63 -5.01
C TYR A 110 -4.93 9.03 -4.82
N LEU A 111 -5.19 10.08 -4.04
CA LEU A 111 -6.55 10.48 -3.68
C LEU A 111 -7.16 11.49 -4.65
N ASP A 112 -6.34 12.38 -5.21
CA ASP A 112 -6.85 13.54 -5.93
C ASP A 112 -7.24 13.26 -7.37
N GLY A 113 -6.81 12.14 -7.98
CA GLY A 113 -7.32 11.59 -9.25
C GLY A 113 -7.40 12.54 -10.46
N ASN A 114 -6.97 13.80 -10.37
CA ASN A 114 -7.31 14.88 -11.30
C ASN A 114 -6.37 16.11 -11.15
N ARG A 115 -5.06 15.92 -11.20
CA ARG A 115 -4.18 16.99 -11.69
C ARG A 115 -3.26 16.46 -12.76
N GLU A 116 -3.42 17.03 -13.94
CA GLU A 116 -2.47 17.13 -15.06
C GLU A 116 -1.00 17.04 -14.60
N SER A 117 -0.50 15.82 -14.40
CA SER A 117 0.90 15.56 -14.09
C SER A 117 1.53 14.53 -15.03
N LEU A 118 0.76 14.06 -16.02
CA LEU A 118 1.30 13.38 -17.20
C LEU A 118 2.06 14.31 -18.15
N GLU A 119 2.02 15.64 -17.98
CA GLU A 119 2.73 16.58 -18.87
C GLU A 119 4.25 16.71 -18.62
N LYS A 120 4.83 16.05 -17.60
CA LYS A 120 6.30 16.11 -17.38
C LYS A 120 7.08 14.91 -17.92
N SER A 121 6.49 14.08 -18.77
CA SER A 121 7.23 13.12 -19.60
C SER A 121 7.40 13.67 -21.02
N ILE A 122 8.12 14.78 -21.15
CA ILE A 122 8.61 15.24 -22.46
C ILE A 122 9.58 14.16 -22.96
N PRO A 123 9.37 13.55 -24.14
CA PRO A 123 10.39 12.71 -24.74
C PRO A 123 11.59 13.59 -25.09
N ILE A 124 12.77 13.26 -24.55
CA ILE A 124 14.02 13.89 -24.98
C ILE A 124 14.22 13.49 -26.44
N ASN A 125 13.92 14.41 -27.33
CA ASN A 125 14.17 14.27 -28.76
C ASN A 125 15.67 14.51 -28.98
N ILE A 126 16.45 13.44 -28.97
CA ILE A 126 17.86 13.51 -29.34
C ILE A 126 17.91 13.61 -30.88
N LYS A 127 18.21 14.81 -31.38
CA LYS A 127 18.73 15.00 -32.74
C LYS A 127 20.25 15.03 -32.71
#